data_AF-X1GX76-F1
#
_entry.id   AF-X1GX76-F1
#
_cell.length_a   1.000
_cell.length_b   1.000
_cell.length_c   1.000
_cell.angle_alpha   90.00
_cell.angle_beta   90.00
_cell.angle_gamma   90.00
#
_symmetry.space_group_name_H-M   'P 1'
#
loop_
_entity.id
_entity.type
_entity.pdbx_description
1 polymer ?
#
loop_
_entity_poly.entity_id
_entity_poly.type
_entity_poly.pdbx_seq_one_letter_code
_entity_poly.pdbx_strand_id
1 'polypeptide(L)'
;MVINNTFSNDNLNRWEQLRVVIDSEVGIIKQLLPGILAPGDPPIFSYAGVMANTKAYGSQQCNQRNGGAGFSDIQAKVSAVGECLERYCAAFYEPNKLVFASWKDLGKEAVHPSEWCLFNQKQYKLFKSLGYNYEPFTETTKVRWIEGWSLTKEQPKFVPSQMVYIPLS
;
A
#
# COMPACT_ATOMS: atom_id res chain seq x y z
N MET A 1 -10.96 -11.84 -33.04
CA MET A 1 -9.99 -11.56 -31.98
C MET A 1 -10.54 -12.17 -30.69
N VAL A 2 -10.07 -13.37 -30.33
CA VAL A 2 -10.56 -14.14 -29.18
C VAL A 2 -9.60 -13.90 -28.02
N ILE A 3 -9.93 -12.93 -27.16
CA ILE A 3 -9.17 -12.62 -25.94
C ILE A 3 -10.14 -12.41 -24.78
N ASN A 4 -11.09 -13.31 -24.50
CA ASN A 4 -12.12 -13.01 -23.47
C ASN A 4 -12.61 -14.17 -22.57
N ASN A 5 -12.20 -15.43 -22.78
CA ASN A 5 -12.68 -16.53 -21.91
C ASN A 5 -11.72 -16.94 -20.79
N THR A 6 -10.40 -16.80 -20.96
CA THR A 6 -9.44 -17.26 -19.94
C THR A 6 -9.29 -16.26 -18.79
N PHE A 7 -9.21 -14.96 -19.10
CA PHE A 7 -9.09 -13.90 -18.09
C PHE A 7 -10.38 -13.69 -17.28
N SER A 8 -11.55 -13.95 -17.87
CA SER A 8 -12.84 -13.88 -17.16
C SER A 8 -12.98 -15.03 -16.17
N ASN A 9 -12.61 -16.25 -16.56
CA ASN A 9 -12.62 -17.42 -15.68
C ASN A 9 -11.63 -17.29 -14.50
N ASP A 10 -10.44 -16.72 -14.73
CA ASP A 10 -9.47 -16.47 -13.66
C ASP A 10 -10.00 -15.43 -12.65
N ASN A 11 -10.61 -14.34 -13.11
CA ASN A 11 -11.22 -13.35 -12.21
C ASN A 11 -12.42 -13.89 -11.42
N LEU A 12 -13.23 -14.77 -12.02
CA LEU A 12 -14.31 -15.45 -11.31
C LEU A 12 -13.76 -16.34 -10.18
N ASN A 13 -12.73 -17.14 -10.48
CA ASN A 13 -12.09 -17.97 -9.47
C ASN A 13 -11.45 -17.14 -8.35
N ARG A 14 -10.76 -16.04 -8.70
CA ARG A 14 -10.21 -15.10 -7.71
C ARG A 14 -11.30 -14.46 -6.87
N TRP A 15 -12.42 -14.08 -7.48
CA TRP A 15 -13.54 -13.51 -6.74
C TRP A 15 -14.11 -14.48 -5.71
N GLU A 16 -14.27 -15.76 -6.07
CA GLU A 16 -14.75 -16.78 -5.13
C GLU A 16 -13.82 -16.94 -3.92
N GLN A 17 -12.51 -16.83 -4.13
CA GLN A 17 -11.52 -16.87 -3.05
C GLN A 17 -11.52 -15.59 -2.21
N LEU A 18 -11.68 -14.43 -2.84
CA LEU A 18 -11.53 -13.13 -2.19
C LEU A 18 -12.80 -12.66 -1.48
N ARG A 19 -13.99 -13.01 -1.98
CA ARG A 19 -15.26 -12.51 -1.43
C ARG A 19 -15.49 -12.90 0.03
N VAL A 20 -14.84 -13.94 0.52
CA VAL A 20 -14.93 -14.42 1.91
C VAL A 20 -14.40 -13.40 2.93
N VAL A 21 -13.56 -12.45 2.51
CA VAL A 21 -13.07 -11.38 3.40
C VAL A 21 -14.05 -10.21 3.53
N ILE A 22 -15.17 -10.26 2.81
CA ILE A 22 -16.22 -9.25 2.78
C ILE A 22 -17.40 -9.72 3.65
N ASP A 23 -17.58 -9.07 4.79
CA ASP A 23 -18.72 -9.32 5.68
C ASP A 23 -18.91 -8.11 6.60
N SER A 24 -20.17 -7.72 6.86
CA SER A 24 -20.48 -6.52 7.64
C SER A 24 -20.09 -6.61 9.12
N GLU A 25 -19.98 -7.82 9.66
CA GLU A 25 -19.72 -8.08 11.07
C GLU A 25 -18.27 -8.57 11.29
N VAL A 26 -17.83 -9.55 10.50
CA VAL A 26 -16.55 -10.26 10.73
C VAL A 26 -15.53 -10.08 9.62
N GLY A 27 -15.89 -9.36 8.54
CA GLY A 27 -15.01 -9.16 7.40
C GLY A 27 -13.88 -8.17 7.68
N ILE A 28 -12.77 -8.34 6.95
CA ILE A 28 -11.73 -7.30 6.84
C ILE A 28 -12.30 -6.09 6.07
N ILE A 29 -13.19 -6.37 5.11
CA ILE A 29 -13.94 -5.39 4.32
C ILE A 29 -15.40 -5.50 4.77
N LYS A 30 -15.96 -4.42 5.32
CA LYS A 30 -17.34 -4.39 5.79
C LYS A 30 -18.35 -4.34 4.65
N GLN A 31 -17.99 -3.65 3.58
CA GLN A 31 -18.88 -3.44 2.45
C GLN A 31 -18.09 -3.15 1.19
N LEU A 32 -18.59 -3.61 0.05
CA LEU A 32 -18.10 -3.24 -1.27
C LEU A 32 -19.22 -2.49 -2.01
N LEU A 33 -18.96 -1.25 -2.39
CA LEU A 33 -19.94 -0.33 -2.97
C LEU A 33 -19.59 -0.04 -4.44
N PRO A 34 -20.51 -0.16 -5.40
CA PRO A 34 -20.24 0.26 -6.77
C PRO A 34 -20.06 1.78 -6.84
N GLY A 35 -19.11 2.22 -7.65
CA GLY A 35 -18.97 3.61 -8.03
C GLY A 35 -20.14 4.06 -8.91
N ILE A 36 -20.50 5.34 -8.80
CA ILE A 36 -21.56 5.93 -9.61
C ILE A 36 -20.94 6.48 -10.88
N LEU A 37 -21.47 6.08 -12.04
CA LEU A 37 -21.15 6.67 -13.33
C LEU A 37 -22.14 7.79 -13.64
N ALA A 38 -21.63 8.97 -13.96
CA ALA A 38 -22.41 10.10 -14.46
C ALA A 38 -22.60 10.01 -15.99
N PRO A 39 -23.63 10.68 -16.55
CA PRO A 39 -23.75 10.80 -18.00
C PRO A 39 -22.50 11.43 -18.61
N GLY A 40 -21.86 10.72 -19.55
CA GLY A 40 -20.63 11.16 -20.21
C GLY A 40 -19.35 10.54 -19.64
N ASP A 41 -19.42 9.83 -18.52
CA ASP A 41 -18.27 9.09 -17.99
C ASP A 41 -17.86 7.93 -18.92
N PRO A 42 -16.56 7.59 -18.96
CA PRO A 42 -16.11 6.40 -19.66
C PRO A 42 -16.76 5.14 -19.03
N PRO A 43 -17.09 4.11 -19.83
CA PRO A 43 -17.74 2.89 -19.35
C PRO A 43 -16.76 1.98 -18.59
N ILE A 44 -16.30 2.45 -17.44
CA ILE A 44 -15.36 1.75 -16.55
C ILE A 44 -16.12 1.40 -15.27
N PHE A 45 -16.06 0.14 -14.87
CA PHE A 45 -16.62 -0.28 -13.58
C PHE A 45 -15.66 0.13 -12.48
N SER A 46 -16.19 0.65 -11.37
CA SER A 46 -15.41 0.91 -10.18
C SER A 46 -16.15 0.45 -8.93
N TYR A 47 -15.40 0.07 -7.91
CA TYR A 47 -15.90 -0.29 -6.59
C TYR A 47 -15.04 0.35 -5.51
N ALA A 48 -15.67 0.68 -4.38
CA ALA A 48 -15.00 1.14 -3.18
C ALA A 48 -15.30 0.20 -2.02
N GLY A 49 -14.25 -0.27 -1.35
CA GLY A 49 -14.36 -1.06 -0.12
C GLY A 49 -14.36 -0.16 1.12
N VAL A 50 -15.22 -0.48 2.08
CA VAL A 50 -15.24 0.12 3.41
C VAL A 50 -14.52 -0.83 4.37
N MET A 51 -13.42 -0.38 4.97
CA MET A 51 -12.57 -1.24 5.80
C MET A 51 -13.13 -1.45 7.21
N ALA A 52 -12.79 -2.59 7.81
CA ALA A 52 -12.96 -2.80 9.23
C ALA A 52 -12.00 -1.92 10.06
N ASN A 53 -12.28 -1.82 11.36
CA ASN A 53 -11.45 -1.05 12.29
C ASN A 53 -10.20 -1.87 12.68
N THR A 54 -9.07 -1.62 12.00
CA THR A 54 -7.81 -2.32 12.30
C THR A 54 -7.23 -1.97 13.68
N LYS A 55 -7.65 -0.87 14.32
CA LYS A 55 -7.26 -0.56 15.71
C LYS A 55 -7.78 -1.59 16.70
N ALA A 56 -8.90 -2.24 16.41
CA ALA A 56 -9.43 -3.32 17.25
C ALA A 56 -8.47 -4.52 17.34
N TYR A 57 -7.50 -4.62 16.42
CA TYR A 57 -6.54 -5.72 16.32
C TYR A 57 -5.11 -5.29 16.70
N GLY A 58 -4.95 -4.17 17.41
CA GLY A 58 -3.64 -3.71 17.89
C GLY A 58 -2.77 -3.03 16.85
N SER A 59 -3.32 -2.70 15.68
CA SER A 59 -2.66 -1.97 14.60
C SER A 59 -3.13 -0.52 14.51
N GLN A 60 -2.54 0.27 13.62
CA GLN A 60 -3.08 1.57 13.26
C GLN A 60 -4.29 1.45 12.35
N GLN A 61 -5.06 2.54 12.23
CA GLN A 61 -6.21 2.57 11.34
C GLN A 61 -5.73 2.61 9.89
N CYS A 62 -5.96 1.53 9.15
CA CYS A 62 -5.76 1.53 7.71
C CYS A 62 -6.75 2.51 7.05
N ASN A 63 -6.41 2.97 5.85
CA ASN A 63 -7.27 3.86 5.08
C ASN A 63 -8.68 3.27 4.94
N GLN A 64 -9.70 4.04 5.32
CA GLN A 64 -11.07 3.53 5.49
C GLN A 64 -11.81 3.25 4.20
N ARG A 65 -11.36 3.83 3.10
CA ARG A 65 -11.97 3.70 1.78
C ARG A 65 -10.88 3.46 0.75
N ASN A 66 -10.92 2.29 0.12
CA ASN A 66 -9.97 1.90 -0.92
C ASN A 66 -10.75 1.51 -2.17
N GLY A 67 -10.18 1.75 -3.34
CA GLY A 67 -10.87 1.66 -4.62
C GLY A 67 -10.39 0.53 -5.50
N GLY A 68 -11.09 0.30 -6.58
CA GLY A 68 -10.61 -0.52 -7.69
C GLY A 68 -11.48 -0.32 -8.91
N ALA A 69 -10.88 -0.42 -10.08
CA ALA A 69 -11.54 -0.22 -11.35
C ALA A 69 -11.21 -1.34 -12.35
N GLY A 70 -12.07 -1.52 -13.34
CA GLY A 70 -11.89 -2.53 -14.38
C GLY A 70 -12.84 -2.33 -15.57
N PHE A 71 -12.55 -3.02 -16.66
CA PHE A 71 -13.39 -3.02 -17.87
C PHE A 71 -14.56 -4.00 -17.78
N SER A 72 -14.67 -4.72 -16.66
CA SER A 72 -15.83 -5.56 -16.32
C SER A 72 -16.12 -5.45 -14.83
N ASP A 73 -17.37 -5.74 -14.46
CA ASP A 73 -17.82 -5.75 -13.06
C ASP A 73 -16.93 -6.61 -12.16
N ILE A 74 -16.63 -7.84 -12.59
CA ILE A 74 -15.82 -8.78 -11.81
C ILE A 74 -14.38 -8.31 -11.65
N GLN A 75 -13.79 -7.70 -12.68
CA GLN A 75 -12.43 -7.17 -12.62
C GLN A 75 -12.36 -5.99 -11.64
N ALA A 76 -13.36 -5.10 -11.66
CA ALA A 76 -13.41 -3.96 -10.73
C ALA A 76 -13.58 -4.42 -9.28
N LYS A 77 -14.41 -5.44 -9.03
CA LYS A 77 -14.57 -6.06 -7.70
C LYS A 77 -13.26 -6.68 -7.18
N VAL A 78 -12.62 -7.53 -7.99
CA VAL A 78 -11.35 -8.18 -7.64
C VAL A 78 -10.27 -7.13 -7.37
N SER A 79 -10.19 -6.09 -8.22
CA SER A 79 -9.26 -4.97 -8.06
C SER A 79 -9.48 -4.24 -6.73
N ALA A 80 -10.73 -3.89 -6.42
CA ALA A 80 -11.07 -3.16 -5.20
C ALA A 80 -10.79 -3.98 -3.92
N VAL A 81 -11.09 -5.28 -3.93
CA VAL A 81 -10.77 -6.17 -2.82
C VAL A 81 -9.26 -6.34 -2.67
N GLY A 82 -8.53 -6.45 -3.78
CA GLY A 82 -7.07 -6.50 -3.78
C GLY A 82 -6.45 -5.26 -3.12
N GLU A 83 -6.89 -4.06 -3.50
CA GLU A 83 -6.42 -2.81 -2.88
C GLU A 83 -6.76 -2.76 -1.39
N CYS A 84 -7.97 -3.17 -1.00
CA CYS A 84 -8.37 -3.24 0.40
C CYS A 84 -7.47 -4.16 1.23
N LEU A 85 -7.15 -5.35 0.70
CA LEU A 85 -6.26 -6.31 1.37
C LEU A 85 -4.82 -5.80 1.44
N GLU A 86 -4.32 -5.17 0.37
CA GLU A 86 -3.01 -4.51 0.37
C GLU A 86 -2.91 -3.50 1.52
N ARG A 87 -3.91 -2.64 1.64
CA ARG A 87 -3.97 -1.57 2.66
C ARG A 87 -4.15 -2.12 4.07
N TYR A 88 -4.92 -3.20 4.22
CA TYR A 88 -5.04 -3.90 5.49
C TYR A 88 -3.68 -4.46 5.91
N CYS A 89 -3.04 -5.26 5.06
CA CYS A 89 -1.77 -5.91 5.38
C CYS A 89 -0.66 -4.90 5.66
N ALA A 90 -0.59 -3.81 4.90
CA ALA A 90 0.43 -2.78 5.10
C ALA A 90 0.29 -1.98 6.41
N ALA A 91 -0.88 -2.02 7.06
CA ALA A 91 -1.07 -1.35 8.34
C ALA A 91 -0.48 -2.15 9.51
N PHE A 92 -0.32 -3.48 9.38
CA PHE A 92 0.21 -4.33 10.45
C PHE A 92 1.73 -4.45 10.34
N TYR A 93 2.42 -3.99 11.39
CA TYR A 93 3.87 -4.14 11.53
C TYR A 93 4.21 -4.56 12.97
N GLU A 94 5.36 -5.21 13.12
CA GLU A 94 5.89 -5.67 14.39
C GLU A 94 7.01 -4.73 14.86
N PRO A 95 6.77 -3.87 15.87
CA PRO A 95 7.75 -2.84 16.26
C PRO A 95 9.12 -3.40 16.69
N ASN A 96 9.14 -4.60 17.27
CA ASN A 96 10.34 -5.33 17.67
C ASN A 96 11.21 -5.81 16.50
N LYS A 97 10.65 -5.88 15.28
CA LYS A 97 11.42 -6.19 14.06
C LYS A 97 12.06 -4.96 13.44
N LEU A 98 11.72 -3.76 13.92
CA LEU A 98 12.24 -2.50 13.37
C LEU A 98 13.55 -2.10 14.05
N VAL A 99 14.59 -1.83 13.26
CA VAL A 99 15.90 -1.37 13.75
C VAL A 99 15.97 0.15 13.63
N PHE A 100 16.16 0.87 14.75
CA PHE A 100 16.33 2.32 14.73
C PHE A 100 17.81 2.70 14.55
N ALA A 101 18.18 3.13 13.36
CA ALA A 101 19.58 3.34 12.96
C ALA A 101 19.67 4.36 11.81
N SER A 102 20.88 4.86 11.54
CA SER A 102 21.20 5.56 10.29
C SER A 102 21.79 4.60 9.25
N TRP A 103 21.87 5.03 7.99
CA TRP A 103 22.56 4.21 6.98
C TRP A 103 24.05 4.01 7.35
N LYS A 104 24.70 4.99 7.97
CA LYS A 104 26.09 4.83 8.46
C LYS A 104 26.24 3.73 9.51
N ASP A 105 25.22 3.52 10.35
CA ASP A 105 25.23 2.48 11.38
C ASP A 105 25.06 1.07 10.77
N LEU A 106 24.26 0.94 9.69
CA LEU A 106 23.96 -0.33 9.01
C LEU A 106 24.91 -0.66 7.85
N GLY A 107 25.57 0.35 7.29
CA GLY A 107 26.45 0.23 6.14
C GLY A 107 25.78 -0.36 4.90
N LYS A 108 26.51 -1.22 4.18
CA LYS A 108 26.09 -1.77 2.88
C LYS A 108 24.94 -2.78 2.98
N GLU A 109 24.52 -3.18 4.18
CA GLU A 109 23.34 -4.01 4.40
C GLU A 109 22.05 -3.22 4.16
N ALA A 110 22.08 -1.89 4.30
CA ALA A 110 20.97 -1.01 4.00
C ALA A 110 21.04 -0.42 2.59
N VAL A 111 19.88 -0.22 1.97
CA VAL A 111 19.76 0.52 0.71
C VAL A 111 20.16 1.98 0.95
N HIS A 112 21.08 2.49 0.12
CA HIS A 112 21.64 3.82 0.29
C HIS A 112 20.56 4.91 0.14
N PRO A 113 20.58 6.00 0.95
CA PRO A 113 19.58 7.07 0.88
C PRO A 113 19.39 7.69 -0.52
N SER A 114 20.45 7.74 -1.34
CA SER A 114 20.37 8.28 -2.72
C SER A 114 19.54 7.44 -3.68
N GLU A 115 19.28 6.17 -3.37
CA GLU A 115 18.46 5.29 -4.22
C GLU A 115 16.96 5.59 -4.07
N TRP A 116 16.59 6.35 -3.04
CA TRP A 116 15.22 6.79 -2.80
C TRP A 116 14.99 8.12 -3.53
N CYS A 117 14.18 8.08 -4.59
CA CYS A 117 13.79 9.26 -5.35
C CYS A 117 12.78 10.11 -4.55
N LEU A 118 13.29 10.90 -3.60
CA LEU A 118 12.49 11.81 -2.78
C LEU A 118 12.35 13.18 -3.49
N PHE A 119 12.60 14.27 -2.77
CA PHE A 119 12.37 15.62 -3.27
C PHE A 119 13.64 16.29 -3.80
N ASN A 120 13.48 17.19 -4.77
CA ASN A 120 14.55 18.07 -5.24
C ASN A 120 14.94 19.08 -4.15
N GLN A 121 16.20 19.54 -4.14
CA GLN A 121 16.68 20.60 -3.22
C GLN A 121 15.82 21.87 -3.24
N LYS A 122 15.25 22.26 -4.39
CA LYS A 122 14.34 23.42 -4.48
C LYS A 122 13.03 23.19 -3.71
N GLN A 123 12.52 21.96 -3.70
CA GLN A 123 11.31 21.60 -2.95
C GLN A 123 11.57 21.62 -1.44
N TYR A 124 12.72 21.13 -0.97
CA TYR A 124 13.09 21.24 0.45
C TYR A 124 13.15 22.70 0.94
N LYS A 125 13.72 23.61 0.12
CA LYS A 125 13.71 25.04 0.42
C LYS A 125 12.28 25.61 0.47
N LEU A 126 11.42 25.20 -0.47
CA LEU A 126 10.02 25.59 -0.49
C LEU A 126 9.28 25.10 0.75
N PHE A 127 9.41 23.82 1.12
CA PHE A 127 8.80 23.24 2.32
C PHE A 127 9.17 24.02 3.57
N LYS A 128 10.45 24.34 3.74
CA LYS A 128 10.93 25.16 4.86
C LYS A 128 10.29 26.55 4.86
N SER A 129 10.16 27.20 3.70
CA SER A 129 9.50 28.52 3.60
C SER A 129 8.01 28.49 3.93
N LEU A 130 7.35 27.35 3.68
CA LEU A 130 5.95 27.10 4.01
C LEU A 130 5.74 26.61 5.46
N GLY A 131 6.81 26.50 6.26
CA GLY A 131 6.74 26.03 7.64
C GLY A 131 6.67 24.50 7.80
N TYR A 132 6.85 23.73 6.74
CA TYR A 132 6.97 22.27 6.83
C TYR A 132 8.38 21.84 7.23
N ASN A 133 8.47 20.81 8.06
CA ASN A 133 9.73 20.25 8.56
C ASN A 133 10.14 18.97 7.81
N TYR A 134 10.17 19.02 6.48
CA TYR A 134 10.68 17.93 5.66
C TYR A 134 12.19 18.09 5.48
N GLU A 135 12.96 17.15 5.97
CA GLU A 135 14.42 17.15 5.86
C GLU A 135 14.89 16.11 4.82
N PRO A 136 16.05 16.33 4.15
CA PRO A 136 16.64 15.34 3.26
C PRO A 136 16.94 14.02 3.98
N PHE A 137 16.65 12.90 3.31
CA PHE A 137 17.10 11.60 3.79
C PHE A 137 18.59 11.42 3.47
N THR A 138 19.43 11.50 4.50
CA THR A 138 20.89 11.45 4.39
C THR A 138 21.47 10.21 5.07
N GLU A 139 22.75 9.93 4.83
CA GLU A 139 23.45 8.79 5.45
C GLU A 139 23.42 8.81 6.99
N THR A 140 23.28 9.98 7.61
CA THR A 140 23.23 10.16 9.07
C THR A 140 21.81 10.26 9.62
N THR A 141 20.78 10.26 8.77
CA THR A 141 19.39 10.36 9.21
C THR A 141 18.99 9.05 9.89
N LYS A 142 18.56 9.12 11.15
CA LYS A 142 18.08 7.95 11.89
C LYS A 142 16.60 7.71 11.59
N VAL A 143 16.30 6.52 11.07
CA VAL A 143 14.94 6.06 10.80
C VAL A 143 14.79 4.63 11.31
N ARG A 144 13.56 4.11 11.28
CA ARG A 144 13.29 2.69 11.52
C ARG A 144 13.48 1.92 10.22
N TRP A 145 14.29 0.87 10.27
CA TRP A 145 14.60 -0.01 9.15
C TRP A 145 13.93 -1.37 9.35
N ILE A 146 13.56 -2.01 8.25
CA ILE A 146 13.06 -3.39 8.21
C ILE A 146 13.83 -4.15 7.13
N GLU A 147 14.06 -5.43 7.37
CA GLU A 147 14.67 -6.32 6.38
C GLU A 147 13.66 -6.63 5.27
N GLY A 148 14.09 -6.50 4.02
CA GLY A 148 13.41 -7.01 2.83
C GLY A 148 14.36 -7.86 2.00
N TRP A 149 13.84 -8.53 0.98
CA TRP A 149 14.63 -9.36 0.09
C TRP A 149 14.93 -8.64 -1.23
N SER A 150 16.20 -8.48 -1.58
CA SER A 150 16.60 -7.94 -2.88
C SER A 150 16.55 -9.02 -3.94
N LEU A 151 15.64 -8.91 -4.91
CA LEU A 151 15.54 -9.86 -6.03
C LEU A 151 16.70 -9.74 -7.02
N THR A 152 17.35 -8.58 -7.14
CA THR A 152 18.45 -8.35 -8.08
C THR A 152 19.83 -8.73 -7.52
N LYS A 153 19.93 -8.82 -6.19
CA LYS A 153 21.16 -9.22 -5.48
C LYS A 153 21.01 -10.55 -4.74
N GLU A 154 19.81 -11.11 -4.73
CA GLU A 154 19.45 -12.37 -4.07
C GLU A 154 19.93 -12.44 -2.61
N GLN A 155 19.73 -11.34 -1.88
CA GLN A 155 20.14 -11.24 -0.47
C GLN A 155 19.22 -10.33 0.33
N PRO A 156 19.21 -10.46 1.67
CA PRO A 156 18.54 -9.51 2.54
C PRO A 156 19.14 -8.10 2.42
N LYS A 157 18.28 -7.09 2.52
CA LYS A 157 18.63 -5.68 2.59
C LYS A 157 17.70 -4.93 3.53
N PHE A 158 18.25 -4.01 4.31
CA PHE A 158 17.45 -3.08 5.09
C PHE A 158 16.90 -1.95 4.21
N VAL A 159 15.60 -1.70 4.34
CA VAL A 159 14.90 -0.56 3.73
C VAL A 159 14.20 0.27 4.82
N PRO A 160 13.98 1.59 4.63
CA PRO A 160 13.23 2.39 5.57
C PRO A 160 11.81 1.84 5.70
N SER A 161 11.38 1.55 6.93
CA SER A 161 10.05 0.99 7.21
C SER A 161 8.90 1.90 6.76
N GLN A 162 9.15 3.21 6.66
CA GLN A 162 8.22 4.20 6.09
C GLN A 162 7.91 3.96 4.59
N MET A 163 8.71 3.15 3.90
CA MET A 163 8.50 2.75 2.51
C MET A 163 7.78 1.40 2.38
N VAL A 164 7.49 0.74 3.51
CA VAL A 164 6.91 -0.61 3.55
C VAL A 164 5.52 -0.59 4.17
N TYR A 165 5.37 0.10 5.31
CA TYR A 165 4.13 0.11 6.07
C TYR A 165 3.35 1.41 5.89
N ILE A 166 2.03 1.29 5.82
CA ILE A 166 1.12 2.44 5.75
C ILE A 166 -0.19 2.16 6.51
N PRO A 167 -0.53 2.95 7.53
CA PRO A 167 0.28 4.01 8.14
C PRO A 167 1.39 3.45 9.05
N LEU A 168 2.43 4.26 9.26
CA LEU A 168 3.50 4.02 10.25
C LEU A 168 3.62 5.26 11.16
N SER A 169 3.70 5.05 12.48
CA SER A 169 3.86 6.10 13.51
C SER A 169 5.15 5.93 14.28
#